data_AF-A0A1H1SBS3-F1
#
_entry.id   AF-A0A1H1SBS3-F1
#
_cell.length_a   1.000
_cell.length_b   1.000
_cell.length_c   1.000
_cell.angle_alpha   90.00
_cell.angle_beta   90.00
_cell.angle_gamma   90.00
#
_symmetry.space_group_name_H-M   'P 1'
#
loop_
_entity.id
_entity.type
_entity.pdbx_description
1 polymer ?
#
loop_
_entity_poly.entity_id
_entity_poly.type
_entity_poly.pdbx_seq_one_letter_code
_entity_poly.pdbx_strand_id
1 'polypeptide(L)'
;MDDPYVLGPGLAPTPFTAEQIRAGCPDGHTVFIRTTEAGEVSESVQRFDAGDADGVTLTRQFDGDSLTSRVSWRDLQAHAAFPSDFTTRVQDTIASPLGTLDCLRYEIAGEPPMRFWFALDHPGMPVRYTDGNSTTEVVRIERVQP
;
A
#
# COMPACT_ATOMS: atom_id res chain seq x y z
N MET A 1 3.21 26.37 6.03
CA MET A 1 3.69 25.17 5.34
C MET A 1 2.65 24.11 5.61
N ASP A 2 1.95 23.69 4.56
CA ASP A 2 1.00 22.58 4.61
C ASP A 2 1.74 21.28 4.96
N ASP A 3 1.14 20.45 5.81
CA ASP A 3 1.67 19.13 6.15
C ASP A 3 1.60 18.24 4.89
N PRO A 4 2.74 17.74 4.35
CA PRO A 4 2.76 16.98 3.10
C PRO A 4 2.05 15.62 3.20
N TYR A 5 1.71 15.16 4.41
CA TYR A 5 0.90 13.98 4.64
C TYR A 5 -0.60 14.27 4.56
N VAL A 6 -1.05 15.53 4.65
CA VAL A 6 -2.46 15.92 4.63
C VAL A 6 -2.83 16.48 3.25
N LEU A 7 -3.60 15.72 2.48
CA LEU A 7 -3.95 16.08 1.10
C LEU A 7 -5.13 17.06 0.97
N GLY A 8 -5.84 17.33 2.05
CA GLY A 8 -6.99 18.22 2.05
C GLY A 8 -7.72 18.26 3.39
N PRO A 9 -8.66 19.20 3.57
CA PRO A 9 -9.44 19.32 4.79
C PRO A 9 -10.32 18.08 5.01
N GLY A 10 -10.41 17.61 6.26
CA GLY A 10 -11.21 16.44 6.63
C GLY A 10 -10.62 15.08 6.25
N LEU A 11 -9.37 15.05 5.76
CA LEU A 11 -8.64 13.81 5.49
C LEU A 11 -7.63 13.53 6.60
N ALA A 12 -7.52 12.26 6.99
CA ALA A 12 -6.44 11.80 7.83
C ALA A 12 -5.09 11.96 7.09
N PRO A 13 -3.98 12.22 7.81
CA PRO A 13 -2.68 12.23 7.18
C PRO A 13 -2.40 10.84 6.56
N THR A 14 -1.78 10.79 5.38
CA THR A 14 -1.36 9.56 4.70
C THR A 14 -0.16 8.93 5.42
N PRO A 15 0.13 7.63 5.20
CA PRO A 15 1.26 6.98 5.86
C PRO A 15 2.60 7.44 5.27
N PHE A 16 2.60 7.76 3.98
CA PHE A 16 3.76 8.18 3.21
C PHE A 16 3.40 9.39 2.34
N THR A 17 4.39 10.24 2.05
CA THR A 17 4.28 11.26 1.00
C THR A 17 4.49 10.66 -0.38
N ALA A 18 4.10 11.37 -1.44
CA ALA A 18 4.42 10.98 -2.82
C ALA A 18 5.93 10.74 -3.04
N GLU A 19 6.79 11.56 -2.43
CA GLU A 19 8.25 11.39 -2.49
C GLU A 19 8.73 10.14 -1.77
N GLN A 20 8.16 9.81 -0.61
CA GLN A 20 8.48 8.58 0.10
C GLN A 20 8.04 7.34 -0.70
N ILE A 21 6.85 7.36 -1.30
CA ILE A 21 6.38 6.27 -2.17
C ILE A 21 7.32 6.11 -3.37
N ARG A 22 7.71 7.21 -4.02
CA ARG A 22 8.67 7.19 -5.13
C ARG A 22 10.02 6.58 -4.74
N ALA A 23 10.53 6.95 -3.56
CA ALA A 23 11.79 6.39 -3.05
C ALA A 23 11.67 4.91 -2.64
N GLY A 24 10.51 4.48 -2.13
CA GLY A 24 10.23 3.11 -1.70
C GLY A 24 9.96 2.13 -2.85
N CYS A 25 9.48 2.65 -3.99
CA CYS A 25 9.09 1.90 -5.18
C CYS A 25 9.93 2.29 -6.43
N PRO A 26 11.25 2.01 -6.45
CA PRO A 26 12.09 2.30 -7.61
C PRO A 26 11.74 1.42 -8.82
N ASP A 27 12.29 1.75 -10.00
CA ASP A 27 12.11 0.95 -11.22
C ASP A 27 12.54 -0.52 -11.04
N GLY A 28 11.69 -1.42 -11.51
CA GLY A 28 11.81 -2.86 -11.34
C GLY A 28 11.41 -3.36 -9.94
N HIS A 29 10.92 -2.49 -9.05
CA HIS A 29 10.33 -2.90 -7.79
C HIS A 29 9.12 -3.80 -8.06
N THR A 30 9.10 -4.96 -7.42
CA THR A 30 8.06 -5.98 -7.60
C THR A 30 7.55 -6.44 -6.24
N VAL A 31 6.23 -6.43 -6.08
CA VAL A 31 5.54 -6.81 -4.85
C VAL A 31 4.65 -8.02 -5.15
N PHE A 32 4.87 -9.10 -4.42
CA PHE A 32 4.08 -10.32 -4.50
C PHE A 32 3.05 -10.31 -3.39
N ILE A 33 1.79 -10.49 -3.77
CA ILE A 33 0.64 -10.30 -2.92
C ILE A 33 -0.16 -11.58 -2.91
N ARG A 34 -0.58 -12.00 -1.73
CA ARG A 34 -1.50 -13.11 -1.53
C ARG A 34 -2.78 -12.58 -0.90
N THR A 35 -3.91 -12.91 -1.50
CA THR A 35 -5.23 -12.60 -0.95
C THR A 35 -5.89 -13.90 -0.54
N THR A 36 -6.43 -13.93 0.69
CA THR A 36 -7.25 -15.03 1.20
C THR A 36 -8.65 -14.50 1.48
N GLU A 37 -9.64 -15.04 0.79
CA GLU A 37 -11.06 -14.68 0.94
C GLU A 37 -11.89 -15.96 1.00
N ALA A 38 -12.75 -16.10 2.02
CA ALA A 38 -13.60 -17.29 2.20
C ALA A 38 -12.86 -18.66 2.15
N GLY A 39 -11.55 -18.67 2.44
CA GLY A 39 -10.70 -19.86 2.37
C GLY A 39 -10.06 -20.12 1.00
N GLU A 40 -10.43 -19.35 -0.03
CA GLU A 40 -9.77 -19.35 -1.33
C GLU A 40 -8.54 -18.44 -1.30
N VAL A 41 -7.48 -18.86 -1.97
CA VAL A 41 -6.21 -18.13 -2.04
C VAL A 41 -5.95 -17.75 -3.49
N SER A 42 -5.74 -16.46 -3.74
CA SER A 42 -5.28 -15.93 -5.02
C SER A 42 -3.96 -15.18 -4.84
N GLU A 43 -3.16 -15.18 -5.89
CA GLU A 43 -1.88 -14.47 -5.92
C GLU A 43 -1.92 -13.40 -7.01
N SER A 44 -1.35 -12.24 -6.69
CA SER A 44 -1.15 -11.18 -7.66
C SER A 44 0.25 -10.59 -7.50
N VAL A 45 0.74 -10.01 -8.59
CA VAL A 45 2.06 -9.37 -8.64
C VAL A 45 1.87 -7.93 -9.10
N GLN A 46 2.45 -6.99 -8.37
CA GLN A 46 2.54 -5.60 -8.79
C GLN A 46 3.98 -5.26 -9.14
N ARG A 47 4.17 -4.67 -10.32
CA ARG A 47 5.48 -4.25 -10.80
C ARG A 47 5.47 -2.78 -11.17
N PHE A 48 6.51 -2.08 -10.74
CA PHE A 48 6.72 -0.66 -10.95
C PHE A 48 7.83 -0.48 -11.98
N ASP A 49 7.54 0.15 -13.11
CA ASP A 49 8.50 0.39 -14.19
C ASP A 49 8.39 1.83 -14.72
N ALA A 50 9.47 2.32 -15.34
CA ALA A 50 9.53 3.61 -16.01
C ALA A 50 9.12 4.79 -15.11
N GLY A 51 9.47 4.73 -13.82
CA GLY A 51 9.23 5.76 -12.83
C GLY A 51 10.03 7.02 -13.12
N ASP A 52 9.36 8.16 -13.06
CA ASP A 52 9.99 9.48 -13.19
C ASP A 52 9.54 10.42 -12.05
N ALA A 53 9.70 11.73 -12.25
CA ALA A 53 9.31 12.70 -11.24
C ALA A 53 7.79 12.77 -11.00
N ASP A 54 6.99 12.45 -12.02
CA ASP A 54 5.54 12.65 -12.01
C ASP A 54 4.79 11.38 -11.64
N GLY A 55 5.31 10.22 -12.05
CA GLY A 55 4.63 8.96 -11.78
C GLY A 55 5.42 7.71 -12.16
N VAL A 56 4.69 6.62 -12.29
CA VAL A 56 5.21 5.28 -12.58
C VAL A 56 4.22 4.48 -13.41
N THR A 57 4.73 3.57 -14.21
CA THR A 57 3.89 2.56 -14.86
C THR A 57 3.72 1.40 -13.89
N LEU A 58 2.49 1.19 -13.44
CA LEU A 58 2.12 0.10 -12.55
C LEU A 58 1.49 -1.02 -13.37
N THR A 59 2.12 -2.18 -13.35
CA THR A 59 1.57 -3.42 -13.91
C THR A 59 1.07 -4.29 -12.78
N ARG A 60 -0.22 -4.63 -12.78
CA ARG A 60 -0.82 -5.61 -11.87
C ARG A 60 -1.15 -6.88 -12.65
N GLN A 61 -0.61 -8.00 -12.21
CA GLN A 61 -0.85 -9.32 -12.78
C GLN A 61 -1.67 -10.16 -11.80
N PHE A 62 -2.68 -10.86 -12.30
CA PHE A 62 -3.57 -11.74 -11.52
C PHE A 62 -4.10 -12.83 -12.45
N ASP A 63 -4.06 -14.10 -12.02
CA ASP A 63 -4.69 -15.25 -12.70
C ASP A 63 -4.62 -15.27 -14.25
N GLY A 64 -3.43 -15.04 -14.81
CA GLY A 64 -3.18 -15.08 -16.26
C GLY A 64 -3.54 -13.79 -17.01
N ASP A 65 -4.14 -12.82 -16.34
CA ASP A 65 -4.40 -11.48 -16.84
C ASP A 65 -3.37 -10.47 -16.31
N SER A 66 -3.24 -9.36 -17.05
CA SER A 66 -2.43 -8.24 -16.62
C SER A 66 -3.08 -6.91 -16.99
N LEU A 67 -3.08 -5.98 -16.05
CA LEU A 67 -3.50 -4.60 -16.24
C LEU A 67 -2.30 -3.68 -16.05
N THR A 68 -2.00 -2.88 -17.06
CA THR A 68 -0.92 -1.90 -17.01
C THR A 68 -1.50 -0.50 -17.13
N SER A 69 -1.12 0.40 -16.23
CA SER A 69 -1.53 1.81 -16.28
C SER A 69 -0.42 2.74 -15.82
N ARG A 70 -0.46 3.98 -16.31
CA ARG A 70 0.36 5.08 -15.78
C ARG A 70 -0.39 5.74 -14.62
N VAL A 71 0.27 5.87 -13.48
CA VAL A 71 -0.30 6.50 -12.28
C VAL A 71 0.69 7.53 -11.72
N SER A 72 0.19 8.65 -11.19
CA SER A 72 1.07 9.62 -10.53
C SER A 72 1.42 9.18 -9.11
N TRP A 73 2.57 9.64 -8.60
CA TRP A 73 2.94 9.39 -7.19
C TRP A 73 1.92 9.99 -6.22
N ARG A 74 1.30 11.11 -6.62
CA ARG A 74 0.26 11.78 -5.83
C ARG A 74 -1.04 10.98 -5.81
N ASP A 75 -1.41 10.34 -6.92
CA ASP A 75 -2.57 9.43 -6.95
C ASP A 75 -2.33 8.22 -6.04
N LEU A 76 -1.11 7.68 -6.03
CA LEU A 76 -0.74 6.60 -5.11
C LEU A 76 -0.82 7.04 -3.64
N GLN A 77 -0.36 8.26 -3.32
CA GLN A 77 -0.54 8.83 -1.99
C GLN A 77 -2.03 9.02 -1.63
N ALA A 78 -2.83 9.51 -2.57
CA ALA A 78 -4.25 9.80 -2.37
C ALA A 78 -5.10 8.55 -2.09
N HIS A 79 -4.67 7.37 -2.56
CA HIS A 79 -5.35 6.11 -2.23
C HIS A 79 -5.40 5.80 -0.72
N ALA A 80 -4.50 6.37 0.08
CA ALA A 80 -4.49 6.21 1.54
C ALA A 80 -5.09 7.42 2.29
N ALA A 81 -5.66 8.39 1.58
CA ALA A 81 -6.24 9.60 2.18
C ALA A 81 -7.71 9.37 2.56
N PHE A 82 -7.92 8.67 3.68
CA PHE A 82 -9.24 8.38 4.22
C PHE A 82 -9.81 9.55 5.04
N PRO A 83 -11.15 9.66 5.20
CA PRO A 83 -11.75 10.68 6.05
C PRO A 83 -11.26 10.62 7.50
N SER A 84 -10.87 11.75 8.07
CA SER A 84 -10.30 11.83 9.43
C SER A 84 -11.27 11.33 10.50
N ASP A 85 -12.55 11.63 10.37
CA ASP A 85 -13.58 11.35 11.38
C ASP A 85 -13.84 9.85 11.54
N PHE A 86 -13.42 9.04 10.56
CA PHE A 86 -13.60 7.59 10.55
C PHE A 86 -12.29 6.82 10.61
N THR A 87 -11.14 7.51 10.69
CA THR A 87 -9.82 6.88 10.57
C THR A 87 -9.03 7.02 11.87
N THR A 88 -8.74 5.90 12.51
CA THR A 88 -7.78 5.84 13.62
C THR A 88 -6.43 5.35 13.12
N ARG A 89 -5.35 5.99 13.57
CA ARG A 89 -3.96 5.65 13.21
C ARG A 89 -3.19 5.30 14.47
N VAL A 90 -2.59 4.11 14.52
CA VAL A 90 -1.79 3.64 15.65
C VAL A 90 -0.51 2.98 15.18
N GLN A 91 0.57 3.14 15.94
CA GLN A 91 1.75 2.31 15.75
C GLN A 91 1.41 0.86 16.14
N ASP A 92 1.89 -0.08 15.34
CA ASP A 92 1.63 -1.50 15.52
C ASP A 92 2.83 -2.30 15.02
N THR A 93 3.10 -3.46 15.61
CA THR A 93 4.18 -4.35 15.18
C THR A 93 3.57 -5.70 14.84
N ILE A 94 3.77 -6.16 13.61
CA ILE A 94 3.17 -7.41 13.13
C ILE A 94 4.22 -8.43 12.68
N ALA A 95 3.91 -9.70 12.87
CA ALA A 95 4.58 -10.77 12.13
C ALA A 95 3.95 -10.89 10.73
N SER A 96 4.80 -10.98 9.71
CA SER A 96 4.43 -11.14 8.31
C SER A 96 5.41 -12.08 7.60
N PRO A 97 5.11 -12.51 6.36
CA PRO A 97 6.08 -13.26 5.55
C PRO A 97 7.39 -12.48 5.26
N LEU A 98 7.37 -11.15 5.34
CA LEU A 98 8.57 -10.30 5.21
C LEU A 98 9.39 -10.24 6.52
N GLY A 99 8.93 -10.88 7.59
CA GLY A 99 9.49 -10.79 8.94
C GLY A 99 8.62 -9.97 9.89
N THR A 100 9.20 -9.57 11.01
CA THR A 100 8.59 -8.65 11.97
C THR A 100 8.72 -7.22 11.45
N LEU A 101 7.60 -6.51 11.33
CA LEU A 101 7.55 -5.17 10.74
C LEU A 101 6.95 -4.17 11.72
N ASP A 102 7.59 -3.02 11.85
CA ASP A 102 7.00 -1.84 12.47
C ASP A 102 6.10 -1.13 11.45
N CYS A 103 4.85 -0.94 11.83
CA CYS A 103 3.78 -0.48 10.97
C CYS A 103 3.06 0.72 11.57
N LEU A 104 2.52 1.54 10.68
CA LEU A 104 1.40 2.41 10.99
C LEU A 104 0.12 1.69 10.57
N ARG A 105 -0.71 1.30 11.54
CA ARG A 105 -2.01 0.68 11.29
C ARG A 105 -3.10 1.73 11.21
N TYR A 106 -3.85 1.69 10.12
CA TYR A 106 -5.08 2.43 9.93
C TYR A 106 -6.23 1.49 10.28
N GLU A 107 -7.20 2.01 11.01
CA GLU A 107 -8.49 1.38 11.22
C GLU A 107 -9.57 2.36 10.75
N ILE A 108 -10.31 1.97 9.72
CA ILE A 108 -11.40 2.73 9.14
C ILE A 108 -12.70 2.17 9.67
N ALA A 109 -13.49 3.01 10.34
CA ALA A 109 -14.76 2.63 10.91
C ALA A 109 -15.75 2.16 9.82
N GLY A 110 -16.51 1.11 10.14
CA GLY A 110 -17.44 0.42 9.25
C GLY A 110 -17.87 -0.91 9.85
N GLU A 111 -18.78 -1.61 9.18
CA GLU A 111 -19.24 -2.94 9.59
C GLU A 111 -19.14 -3.91 8.40
N PRO A 112 -18.10 -4.78 8.35
CA PRO A 112 -16.93 -4.84 9.24
C PRO A 112 -15.96 -3.65 9.04
N PRO A 113 -15.08 -3.34 10.02
CA PRO A 113 -14.08 -2.30 9.87
C PRO A 113 -12.97 -2.73 8.90
N MET A 114 -12.41 -1.77 8.17
CA MET A 114 -11.25 -2.00 7.30
C MET A 114 -9.96 -1.68 8.07
N ARG A 115 -8.93 -2.49 7.87
CA ARG A 115 -7.62 -2.25 8.49
C ARG A 115 -6.51 -2.35 7.47
N PHE A 116 -5.56 -1.43 7.55
CA PHE A 116 -4.38 -1.37 6.67
C PHE A 116 -3.13 -1.25 7.53
N TRP A 117 -2.12 -2.08 7.26
CA TRP A 117 -0.82 -1.99 7.90
C TRP A 117 0.20 -1.49 6.89
N PHE A 118 0.73 -0.31 7.12
CA PHE A 118 1.78 0.29 6.30
C PHE A 118 3.12 0.12 7.01
N ALA A 119 3.99 -0.75 6.50
CA ALA A 119 5.31 -0.97 7.09
C ALA A 119 6.21 0.24 6.83
N LEU A 120 6.78 0.81 7.90
CA LEU A 120 7.52 2.08 7.82
C LEU A 120 8.77 1.98 6.93
N ASP A 121 9.40 0.79 6.88
CA ASP A 121 10.57 0.50 6.03
C ASP A 121 10.21 0.10 4.59
N HIS A 122 8.93 0.00 4.27
CA HIS A 122 8.43 -0.29 2.92
C HIS A 122 7.39 0.74 2.48
N PRO A 123 7.80 2.01 2.22
CA PRO A 123 6.89 3.03 1.71
C PRO A 123 6.25 2.60 0.39
N GLY A 124 4.92 2.68 0.33
CA GLY A 124 4.13 2.22 -0.81
C GLY A 124 2.80 1.62 -0.36
N MET A 125 2.44 0.48 -0.94
CA MET A 125 1.21 -0.23 -0.60
C MET A 125 1.26 -0.80 0.83
N PRO A 126 0.10 -1.01 1.49
CA PRO A 126 0.09 -1.66 2.79
C PRO A 126 0.60 -3.10 2.67
N VAL A 127 1.40 -3.54 3.64
CA VAL A 127 1.90 -4.93 3.73
C VAL A 127 0.82 -5.91 4.17
N ARG A 128 -0.26 -5.42 4.79
CA ARG A 128 -1.48 -6.18 5.09
C ARG A 128 -2.71 -5.29 4.98
N TYR A 129 -3.80 -5.84 4.47
CA TYR A 129 -5.12 -5.23 4.43
C TYR A 129 -6.20 -6.26 4.79
N THR A 130 -7.21 -5.86 5.56
CA THR A 130 -8.36 -6.71 5.91
C THR A 130 -9.65 -5.91 5.88
N ASP A 131 -10.74 -6.51 5.37
CA ASP A 131 -12.10 -5.92 5.33
C ASP A 131 -13.17 -6.87 5.87
N GLY A 132 -12.80 -7.74 6.80
CA GLY A 132 -13.70 -8.69 7.46
C GLY A 132 -14.01 -9.95 6.67
N ASN A 133 -13.92 -9.92 5.33
CA ASN A 133 -14.09 -11.10 4.48
C ASN A 133 -12.78 -11.57 3.84
N SER A 134 -11.87 -10.62 3.59
CA SER A 134 -10.59 -10.90 2.97
C SER A 134 -9.41 -10.49 3.86
N THR A 135 -8.28 -11.16 3.65
CA THR A 135 -6.97 -10.73 4.13
C THR A 135 -6.01 -10.72 2.95
N THR A 136 -5.49 -9.55 2.62
CA THR A 136 -4.45 -9.36 1.61
C THR A 136 -3.12 -9.12 2.32
N GLU A 137 -2.07 -9.83 1.93
CA GLU A 137 -0.73 -9.69 2.49
C GLU A 137 0.32 -9.59 1.40
N VAL A 138 1.33 -8.75 1.62
CA VAL A 138 2.56 -8.79 0.85
C VAL A 138 3.40 -9.95 1.38
N VAL A 139 3.68 -10.92 0.51
CA VAL A 139 4.41 -12.14 0.87
C VAL A 139 5.89 -12.05 0.50
N ARG A 140 6.23 -11.22 -0.49
CA ARG A 140 7.61 -11.01 -0.94
C ARG A 140 7.73 -9.65 -1.62
N ILE A 141 8.91 -9.05 -1.47
CA ILE A 141 9.30 -7.83 -2.16
C ILE A 141 10.62 -8.09 -2.86
N GLU A 142 10.68 -7.75 -4.14
CA GLU A 142 11.91 -7.73 -4.92
C GLU A 142 12.23 -6.29 -5.31
N ARG A 143 13.51 -5.94 -5.17
CA ARG A 143 14.06 -4.65 -5.57
C ARG A 143 15.25 -4.94 -6.46
N VAL A 144 15.34 -4.24 -7.60
CA VAL A 144 16.57 -4.26 -8.39
C VAL A 144 17.63 -3.58 -7.51
N GLN A 145 18.67 -4.32 -7.12
CA GLN A 145 19.80 -3.71 -6.45
C GLN A 145 20.45 -2.72 -7.43
N PRO A 146 20.83 -1.52 -6.96
CA PRO A 146 21.55 -0.55 -7.80
C PRO A 146 22.89 -1.10 -8.28
#